data_AF-R7QYF6-F1
#
_entry.id   AF-R7QYF6-F1
#
_cell.length_a   1.000
_cell.length_b   1.000
_cell.length_c   1.000
_cell.angle_alpha   90.00
_cell.angle_beta   90.00
_cell.angle_gamma   90.00
#
_symmetry.space_group_name_H-M   'P 1'
#
loop_
_entity.id
_entity.type
_entity.pdbx_description
1 polymer ?
#
loop_
_entity_poly.entity_id
_entity_poly.type
_entity_poly.pdbx_seq_one_letter_code
_entity_poly.pdbx_strand_id
1 'polypeptide(L)'
;MEGISGVKSQGITKAALTRERIWEALEEMKVEDRNEFYIEGHKCSMDDVEKINDSLIQEIKSKNNTITIEKGKFYGVRGADGRKWAMRINKNGDFRLMHSESLYAWDHGEKCKEAYECWGFIRALSVTSLTVAFEMEYKTPVEVDRIFQKYGIRHGFFTIRVGERSNTFFYSREGKIYAKQDYDNCYRIYRKGKQAVLPYGADYMDLRRARAGRRKVWESA
;
A
#
# COMPACT_ATOMS: atom_id res chain seq x y z
N MET A 1 19.55 61.97 -23.45
CA MET A 1 19.52 62.37 -22.03
C MET A 1 18.24 61.79 -21.47
N GLU A 2 18.36 60.63 -20.83
CA GLU A 2 18.17 60.47 -19.37
C GLU A 2 16.68 60.66 -19.00
N GLY A 3 15.92 59.66 -18.53
CA GLY A 3 16.26 58.45 -17.80
C GLY A 3 15.96 58.61 -16.31
N ILE A 4 14.96 57.86 -15.84
CA ILE A 4 14.75 57.37 -14.44
C ILE A 4 14.21 58.45 -13.46
N SER A 5 13.09 58.27 -12.75
CA SER A 5 12.88 57.35 -11.61
C SER A 5 11.40 57.44 -11.18
N GLY A 6 10.77 56.48 -10.51
CA GLY A 6 11.21 55.23 -9.93
C GLY A 6 10.01 54.66 -9.17
N VAL A 7 9.45 53.54 -9.63
CA VAL A 7 8.58 52.71 -8.81
C VAL A 7 9.47 51.63 -8.24
N LYS A 8 9.83 51.77 -6.96
CA LYS A 8 10.51 50.72 -6.20
C LYS A 8 9.58 49.51 -6.16
N SER A 9 9.84 48.52 -7.01
CA SER A 9 9.35 47.17 -6.76
C SER A 9 9.95 46.73 -5.42
N GLN A 10 9.10 46.66 -4.41
CA GLN A 10 9.44 46.00 -3.17
C GLN A 10 9.86 44.58 -3.53
N GLY A 11 11.15 44.28 -3.31
CA GLY A 11 11.68 42.94 -3.43
C GLY A 11 10.96 42.04 -2.46
N ILE A 12 9.96 41.30 -2.97
CA ILE A 12 9.53 40.06 -2.36
C ILE A 12 10.70 39.11 -2.60
N THR A 13 11.55 38.93 -1.60
CA THR A 13 12.50 37.83 -1.56
C THR A 13 11.66 36.55 -1.61
N LYS A 14 11.52 36.00 -2.82
CA LYS A 14 10.94 34.69 -3.07
C LYS A 14 11.77 33.69 -2.27
N ALA A 15 11.23 33.21 -1.15
CA ALA A 15 11.92 32.24 -0.32
C ALA A 15 12.35 31.05 -1.20
N ALA A 16 13.60 30.60 -1.06
CA ALA A 16 14.10 29.46 -1.80
C ALA A 16 13.15 28.26 -1.59
N LEU A 17 12.80 27.57 -2.67
CA LEU A 17 11.93 26.41 -2.59
C LEU A 17 12.65 25.30 -1.79
N THR A 18 12.00 24.77 -0.76
CA THR A 18 12.56 23.65 0.00
C THR A 18 12.26 22.34 -0.72
N ARG A 19 13.05 21.30 -0.45
CA ARG A 19 12.85 19.95 -1.01
C ARG A 19 11.47 19.40 -0.73
N GLU A 20 10.96 19.61 0.48
CA GLU A 20 9.62 19.19 0.88
C GLU A 20 8.55 19.88 0.03
N ARG A 21 8.72 21.18 -0.28
CA ARG A 21 7.79 21.91 -1.15
C ARG A 21 7.84 21.39 -2.59
N ILE A 22 9.03 20.98 -3.08
CA ILE A 22 9.16 20.32 -4.38
C ILE A 22 8.37 19.01 -4.37
N TRP A 23 8.58 18.14 -3.38
CA TRP A 23 7.87 16.87 -3.26
C TRP A 23 6.35 17.03 -3.19
N GLU A 24 5.86 17.98 -2.39
CA GLU A 24 4.42 18.26 -2.28
C GLU A 24 3.84 18.78 -3.59
N ALA A 25 4.52 19.73 -4.26
CA ALA A 25 4.05 20.27 -5.52
C ALA A 25 4.00 19.20 -6.63
N LEU A 26 5.00 18.33 -6.70
CA LEU A 26 5.05 17.25 -7.68
C LEU A 26 3.91 16.23 -7.54
N GLU A 27 3.35 16.07 -6.33
CA GLU A 27 2.16 15.22 -6.12
C GLU A 27 0.88 15.83 -6.70
N GLU A 28 0.88 17.15 -6.94
CA GLU A 28 -0.27 17.89 -7.46
C GLU A 28 -0.16 18.20 -8.96
N MET A 29 1.06 18.25 -9.47
CA MET A 29 1.33 18.58 -10.87
C MET A 29 1.00 17.40 -11.78
N LYS A 30 0.27 17.70 -12.86
CA LYS A 30 0.36 16.89 -14.07
C LYS A 30 1.64 17.33 -14.77
N VAL A 31 2.73 16.59 -14.60
CA VAL A 31 4.00 16.91 -15.28
C VAL A 31 3.82 16.63 -16.77
N GLU A 32 3.53 17.69 -17.54
CA GLU A 32 3.34 17.63 -18.99
C GLU A 32 4.68 17.71 -19.74
N ASP A 33 5.68 18.38 -19.17
CA ASP A 33 7.06 18.42 -19.65
C ASP A 33 8.01 17.95 -18.55
N ARG A 34 8.83 16.95 -18.86
CA ARG A 34 9.64 16.20 -17.88
C ARG A 34 11.04 16.76 -17.67
N ASN A 35 11.42 17.79 -18.42
CA ASN A 35 12.77 18.38 -18.33
C ASN A 35 12.79 19.66 -17.50
N GLU A 36 11.71 20.44 -17.51
CA GLU A 36 11.60 21.70 -16.79
C GLU A 36 10.17 21.90 -16.28
N PHE A 37 10.02 22.29 -15.02
CA PHE A 37 8.72 22.55 -14.41
C PHE A 37 8.77 23.78 -13.50
N TYR A 38 7.61 24.40 -13.27
CA TYR A 38 7.54 25.62 -12.46
C TYR A 38 6.72 25.37 -11.20
N ILE A 39 7.32 25.62 -10.04
CA ILE A 39 6.63 25.59 -8.74
C ILE A 39 6.62 26.99 -8.15
N GLU A 40 5.43 27.56 -7.95
CA GLU A 40 5.27 28.92 -7.41
C GLU A 40 6.07 29.97 -8.21
N GLY A 41 6.21 29.75 -9.53
CA GLY A 41 7.00 30.57 -10.43
C GLY A 41 8.52 30.48 -10.22
N HIS A 42 9.02 29.44 -9.56
CA HIS A 42 10.43 29.06 -9.58
C HIS A 42 10.62 27.99 -10.65
N LYS A 43 11.57 28.22 -11.56
CA LYS A 43 11.97 27.22 -12.55
C LYS A 43 12.75 26.12 -11.82
N CYS A 44 12.28 24.89 -11.96
CA CYS A 44 12.90 23.68 -11.43
C CYS A 44 13.25 22.76 -12.60
N SER A 45 14.26 21.94 -12.40
CA SER A 45 14.75 20.91 -13.31
C SER A 45 14.68 19.54 -12.64
N MET A 46 15.01 18.49 -13.39
CA MET A 46 15.10 17.14 -12.81
C MET A 46 16.20 17.00 -11.75
N ASP A 47 17.27 17.79 -11.84
CA ASP A 47 18.34 17.83 -10.84
C ASP A 47 17.84 18.34 -9.47
N ASP A 48 16.76 19.12 -9.45
CA ASP A 48 16.12 19.62 -8.23
C ASP A 48 15.20 18.55 -7.58
N VAL A 49 14.88 17.47 -8.30
CA VAL A 49 14.05 16.37 -7.80
C VAL A 49 14.91 15.41 -6.98
N GLU A 50 15.14 15.79 -5.73
CA GLU A 50 15.91 14.94 -4.84
C GLU A 50 15.11 13.74 -4.32
N LYS A 51 15.84 12.63 -4.13
CA LYS A 51 15.33 11.44 -3.48
C LYS A 51 14.92 11.73 -2.02
N ILE A 52 13.81 11.16 -1.56
CA ILE A 52 13.40 11.25 -0.16
C ILE A 52 14.38 10.46 0.71
N ASN A 53 14.81 11.08 1.81
CA ASN A 53 15.76 10.49 2.73
C ASN A 53 15.19 9.22 3.40
N ASP A 54 15.94 8.12 3.32
CA ASP A 54 15.64 6.82 3.92
C ASP A 54 15.31 6.88 5.43
N SER A 55 15.80 7.90 6.15
CA SER A 55 15.52 8.13 7.57
C SER A 55 14.08 8.58 7.83
N LEU A 56 13.44 9.22 6.85
CA LEU A 56 12.03 9.65 6.93
C LEU A 56 11.06 8.51 6.59
N ILE A 57 11.57 7.45 5.95
CA ILE A 57 10.77 6.35 5.40
C ILE A 57 10.64 5.23 6.42
N GLN A 58 9.41 5.04 6.92
CA GLN A 58 9.06 3.98 7.84
C GLN A 58 8.90 2.65 7.12
N GLU A 59 9.28 1.57 7.80
CA GLU A 59 9.08 0.23 7.27
C GLU A 59 7.61 -0.18 7.37
N ILE A 60 7.11 -0.85 6.34
CA ILE A 60 5.77 -1.44 6.35
C ILE A 60 5.88 -2.82 6.99
N LYS A 61 5.33 -2.97 8.20
CA LYS A 61 5.21 -4.24 8.91
C LYS A 61 3.89 -4.32 9.65
N SER A 62 3.40 -5.54 9.83
CA SER A 62 2.24 -5.78 10.68
C SER A 62 2.63 -5.67 12.16
N LYS A 63 1.74 -5.08 12.96
CA LYS A 63 1.75 -5.14 14.41
C LYS A 63 0.41 -5.70 14.85
N ASN A 64 0.41 -6.78 15.63
CA ASN A 64 -0.82 -7.51 16.01
C ASN A 64 -1.68 -7.89 14.79
N ASN A 65 -1.03 -8.43 13.75
CA ASN A 65 -1.66 -8.78 12.47
C ASN A 65 -2.37 -7.62 11.76
N THR A 66 -1.97 -6.39 12.07
CA THR A 66 -2.52 -5.17 11.46
C THR A 66 -1.40 -4.37 10.80
N ILE A 67 -1.54 -4.06 9.52
CA ILE A 67 -0.71 -3.05 8.85
C ILE A 67 -1.44 -1.72 8.96
N THR A 68 -0.73 -0.68 9.41
CA THR A 68 -1.28 0.68 9.50
C THR A 68 -0.38 1.64 8.74
N ILE A 69 -0.98 2.32 7.76
CA ILE A 69 -0.40 3.39 6.98
C ILE A 69 -1.16 4.67 7.32
N GLU A 70 -0.47 5.63 7.92
CA GLU A 70 -1.07 6.89 8.38
C GLU A 70 -0.84 8.02 7.36
N LYS A 71 -1.79 8.94 7.27
CA LYS A 71 -1.67 10.13 6.43
C LYS A 71 -0.56 11.04 6.97
N GLY A 72 0.20 11.67 6.07
CA GLY A 72 1.29 12.59 6.43
C GLY A 72 2.62 11.92 6.80
N LYS A 73 2.72 10.59 6.72
CA LYS A 73 3.94 9.82 6.96
C LYS A 73 4.42 9.14 5.67
N PHE A 74 5.74 8.98 5.54
CA PHE A 74 6.34 8.17 4.48
C PHE A 74 6.53 6.74 4.94
N TYR A 75 6.10 5.80 4.10
CA TYR A 75 6.32 4.38 4.27
C TYR A 75 7.02 3.83 3.05
N GLY A 76 7.79 2.76 3.19
CA GLY A 76 8.54 2.25 2.05
C GLY A 76 9.01 0.84 2.21
N VAL A 77 9.53 0.33 1.10
CA VAL A 77 10.22 -0.95 1.02
C VAL A 77 11.62 -0.73 0.48
N ARG A 78 12.55 -1.55 0.95
CA ARG A 78 13.92 -1.57 0.43
C ARG A 78 13.94 -2.29 -0.92
N GLY A 79 14.51 -1.65 -1.93
CA GLY A 79 14.79 -2.24 -3.24
C GLY A 79 16.02 -3.15 -3.20
N ALA A 80 16.29 -3.83 -4.30
CA ALA A 80 17.47 -4.69 -4.46
C ALA A 80 18.80 -3.90 -4.41
N ASP A 81 18.75 -2.62 -4.75
CA ASP A 81 19.83 -1.64 -4.64
C ASP A 81 20.15 -1.22 -3.20
N GLY A 82 19.35 -1.68 -2.23
CA GLY A 82 19.48 -1.31 -0.84
C GLY A 82 18.83 0.03 -0.47
N ARG A 83 18.23 0.78 -1.40
CA ARG A 83 17.56 2.05 -1.10
C ARG A 83 16.09 1.84 -0.73
N LYS A 84 15.50 2.71 0.07
CA LYS A 84 14.06 2.66 0.34
C LYS A 84 13.28 3.54 -0.63
N TRP A 85 12.19 3.05 -1.17
CA TRP A 85 11.32 3.82 -2.07
C TRP A 85 10.13 4.37 -1.30
N ALA A 86 9.98 5.71 -1.27
CA ALA A 86 8.98 6.38 -0.45
C ALA A 86 7.58 6.33 -1.08
N MET A 87 6.62 5.83 -0.32
CA MET A 87 5.20 5.84 -0.63
C MET A 87 4.46 6.60 0.46
N ARG A 88 3.33 7.21 0.10
CA ARG A 88 2.45 7.85 1.07
C ARG A 88 0.99 7.79 0.65
N ILE A 89 0.12 8.19 1.57
CA ILE A 89 -1.28 8.46 1.26
C ILE A 89 -1.37 9.83 0.60
N ASN A 90 -1.80 9.87 -0.65
CA ASN A 90 -2.00 11.11 -1.39
C ASN A 90 -3.27 11.86 -0.92
N LYS A 91 -3.53 13.02 -1.50
CA LYS A 91 -4.70 13.85 -1.14
C LYS A 91 -6.05 13.16 -1.35
N ASN A 92 -6.12 12.20 -2.27
CA ASN A 92 -7.33 11.41 -2.56
C ASN A 92 -7.50 10.21 -1.60
N GLY A 93 -6.60 10.03 -0.63
CA GLY A 93 -6.63 8.93 0.32
C GLY A 93 -6.06 7.61 -0.23
N ASP A 94 -5.41 7.62 -1.39
CA ASP A 94 -4.78 6.44 -1.96
C ASP A 94 -3.31 6.34 -1.53
N PHE A 95 -2.90 5.16 -1.09
CA PHE A 95 -1.50 4.85 -0.90
C PHE A 95 -0.81 4.65 -2.25
N ARG A 96 0.27 5.41 -2.55
CA ARG A 96 1.00 5.37 -3.83
C ARG A 96 2.49 5.68 -3.63
N LEU A 97 3.30 5.26 -4.61
CA LEU A 97 4.68 5.74 -4.76
C LEU A 97 4.66 7.26 -4.96
N MET A 98 5.56 7.96 -4.27
CA MET A 98 5.71 9.40 -4.45
C MET A 98 6.10 9.72 -5.90
N HIS A 99 5.52 10.78 -6.45
CA HIS A 99 5.83 11.20 -7.80
C HIS A 99 7.30 11.60 -7.94
N SER A 100 7.87 12.28 -6.93
CA SER A 100 9.30 12.60 -6.87
C SER A 100 10.21 11.36 -6.95
N GLU A 101 9.85 10.28 -6.24
CA GLU A 101 10.60 9.01 -6.30
C GLU A 101 10.53 8.37 -7.68
N SER A 102 9.37 8.47 -8.35
CA SER A 102 9.18 7.94 -9.70
C SER A 102 10.00 8.71 -10.74
N LEU A 103 10.06 10.04 -10.60
CA LEU A 103 10.84 10.94 -11.44
C LEU A 103 12.34 10.74 -11.23
N TYR A 104 12.78 10.66 -9.97
CA TYR A 104 14.17 10.35 -9.62
C TYR A 104 14.63 9.02 -10.22
N ALA A 105 13.82 7.96 -10.06
CA ALA A 105 14.14 6.65 -10.62
C ALA A 105 14.25 6.68 -12.15
N TRP A 106 13.36 7.38 -12.83
CA TRP A 106 13.39 7.51 -14.28
C TRP A 106 14.67 8.21 -14.76
N ASP A 107 15.02 9.32 -14.13
CA ASP A 107 16.19 10.13 -14.46
C ASP A 107 17.51 9.34 -14.28
N HIS A 108 17.55 8.48 -13.26
CA HIS A 108 18.73 7.67 -12.94
C HIS A 108 18.71 6.26 -13.58
N GLY A 109 17.71 5.95 -14.42
CA GLY A 109 17.57 4.62 -15.04
C GLY A 109 17.27 3.48 -14.06
N GLU A 110 16.77 3.81 -12.87
CA GLU A 110 16.45 2.88 -11.79
C GLU A 110 15.02 2.31 -11.91
N LYS A 111 14.78 1.16 -11.28
CA LYS A 111 13.47 0.51 -11.28
C LYS A 111 12.98 0.28 -9.85
N CYS A 112 11.81 0.78 -9.52
CA CYS A 112 11.20 0.64 -8.19
C CYS A 112 10.29 -0.59 -8.09
N LYS A 113 10.72 -1.76 -8.58
CA LYS A 113 9.85 -2.94 -8.73
C LYS A 113 9.19 -3.35 -7.40
N GLU A 114 9.96 -3.38 -6.32
CA GLU A 114 9.48 -3.75 -4.98
C GLU A 114 8.43 -2.77 -4.46
N ALA A 115 8.57 -1.49 -4.77
CA ALA A 115 7.59 -0.47 -4.40
C ALA A 115 6.29 -0.64 -5.15
N TYR A 116 6.33 -0.96 -6.45
CA TYR A 116 5.13 -1.29 -7.22
C TYR A 116 4.43 -2.55 -6.72
N GLU A 117 5.18 -3.61 -6.39
CA GLU A 117 4.61 -4.82 -5.78
C GLU A 117 3.96 -4.51 -4.42
N CYS A 118 4.63 -3.71 -3.58
CA CYS A 118 4.08 -3.26 -2.30
C CYS A 118 2.81 -2.43 -2.47
N TRP A 119 2.84 -1.47 -3.40
CA TRP A 119 1.71 -0.62 -3.73
C TRP A 119 0.52 -1.44 -4.20
N GLY A 120 0.71 -2.35 -5.15
CA GLY A 120 -0.34 -3.23 -5.66
C GLY A 120 -0.99 -4.05 -4.55
N PHE A 121 -0.18 -4.65 -3.68
CA PHE A 121 -0.65 -5.39 -2.50
C PHE A 121 -1.51 -4.53 -1.55
N ILE A 122 -0.97 -3.40 -1.08
CA ILE A 122 -1.69 -2.54 -0.12
C ILE A 122 -2.93 -1.94 -0.77
N ARG A 123 -2.87 -1.56 -2.06
CA ARG A 123 -4.02 -1.07 -2.81
C ARG A 123 -5.11 -2.12 -2.84
N ALA A 124 -4.84 -3.31 -3.36
CA ALA A 124 -5.84 -4.37 -3.48
C ALA A 124 -6.56 -4.62 -2.14
N LEU A 125 -5.83 -4.71 -1.02
CA LEU A 125 -6.46 -4.94 0.29
C LEU A 125 -7.17 -3.71 0.91
N SER A 126 -6.87 -2.49 0.46
CA SER A 126 -7.45 -1.27 1.02
C SER A 126 -8.62 -0.70 0.22
N VAL A 127 -8.72 -0.96 -1.09
CA VAL A 127 -9.84 -0.45 -1.92
C VAL A 127 -10.99 -1.44 -2.07
N THR A 128 -10.74 -2.75 -1.98
CA THR A 128 -11.79 -3.76 -2.10
C THR A 128 -11.91 -4.59 -0.84
N SER A 129 -13.16 -4.97 -0.52
CA SER A 129 -13.50 -5.93 0.52
C SER A 129 -14.18 -7.18 -0.07
N LEU A 130 -13.96 -7.46 -1.35
CA LEU A 130 -14.58 -8.57 -2.07
C LEU A 130 -13.60 -9.73 -2.23
N THR A 131 -14.00 -10.93 -1.79
CA THR A 131 -13.16 -12.14 -1.91
C THR A 131 -12.79 -12.44 -3.37
N VAL A 132 -13.73 -12.33 -4.31
CA VAL A 132 -13.48 -12.60 -5.74
C VAL A 132 -12.41 -11.72 -6.36
N ALA A 133 -12.32 -10.46 -5.93
CA ALA A 133 -11.31 -9.55 -6.43
C ALA A 133 -9.91 -10.04 -6.05
N PHE A 134 -9.76 -10.74 -4.92
CA PHE A 134 -8.47 -11.29 -4.54
C PHE A 134 -8.08 -12.50 -5.34
N GLU A 135 -9.00 -13.37 -5.74
CA GLU A 135 -8.66 -14.49 -6.63
C GLU A 135 -8.20 -14.01 -8.02
N MET A 136 -8.68 -12.85 -8.45
CA MET A 136 -8.29 -12.24 -9.73
C MET A 136 -7.02 -11.40 -9.63
N GLU A 137 -6.85 -10.62 -8.56
CA GLU A 137 -5.73 -9.70 -8.38
C GLU A 137 -4.52 -10.34 -7.71
N TYR A 138 -4.73 -11.39 -6.91
CA TYR A 138 -3.65 -12.10 -6.24
C TYR A 138 -3.19 -13.33 -7.00
N LYS A 139 -1.87 -13.30 -7.18
CA LYS A 139 -0.94 -14.39 -7.42
C LYS A 139 -1.26 -15.68 -6.63
N THR A 140 -0.63 -16.79 -7.00
CA THR A 140 -0.84 -18.12 -6.40
C THR A 140 -0.73 -18.11 -4.86
N PRO A 141 -1.33 -19.09 -4.14
CA PRO A 141 -1.19 -19.21 -2.68
C PRO A 141 0.24 -19.04 -2.14
N VAL A 142 1.23 -19.58 -2.85
CA VAL A 142 2.67 -19.49 -2.50
C VAL A 142 3.17 -18.05 -2.53
N GLU A 143 2.74 -17.27 -3.53
CA GLU A 143 3.12 -15.87 -3.67
C GLU A 143 2.43 -15.00 -2.62
N VAL A 144 1.17 -15.30 -2.27
CA VAL A 144 0.47 -14.68 -1.14
C VAL A 144 1.24 -14.93 0.15
N ASP A 145 1.61 -16.18 0.44
CA ASP A 145 2.37 -16.55 1.63
C ASP A 145 3.71 -15.79 1.70
N ARG A 146 4.45 -15.74 0.59
CA ARG A 146 5.71 -14.98 0.49
C ARG A 146 5.53 -13.51 0.84
N ILE A 147 4.47 -12.88 0.30
CA ILE A 147 4.15 -11.47 0.56
C ILE A 147 3.74 -11.28 2.03
N PHE A 148 2.88 -12.14 2.56
CA PHE A 148 2.37 -12.03 3.93
C PHE A 148 3.48 -12.22 4.95
N GLN A 149 4.37 -13.20 4.73
CA GLN A 149 5.57 -13.40 5.54
C GLN A 149 6.48 -12.17 5.51
N LYS A 150 6.71 -11.58 4.33
CA LYS A 150 7.50 -10.34 4.19
C LYS A 150 6.95 -9.22 5.06
N TYR A 151 5.64 -9.05 5.15
CA TYR A 151 5.01 -8.01 5.96
C TYR A 151 4.67 -8.46 7.39
N GLY A 152 5.00 -9.68 7.79
CA GLY A 152 4.74 -10.21 9.13
C GLY A 152 3.26 -10.46 9.40
N ILE A 153 2.44 -10.69 8.38
CA ILE A 153 1.04 -11.12 8.53
C ILE A 153 1.04 -12.64 8.75
N ARG A 154 0.27 -13.07 9.75
CA ARG A 154 0.07 -14.47 10.15
C ARG A 154 -1.33 -14.95 9.75
N HIS A 155 -1.48 -16.26 9.56
CA HIS A 155 -2.79 -16.87 9.34
C HIS A 155 -3.80 -16.49 10.42
N GLY A 156 -5.07 -16.38 10.03
CA GLY A 156 -6.15 -15.87 10.85
C GLY A 156 -6.65 -14.50 10.39
N PHE A 157 -7.32 -13.77 11.27
CA PHE A 157 -7.80 -12.43 10.95
C PHE A 157 -6.66 -11.42 10.93
N PHE A 158 -6.61 -10.63 9.87
CA PHE A 158 -5.67 -9.52 9.73
C PHE A 158 -6.41 -8.28 9.21
N THR A 159 -5.84 -7.12 9.49
CA THR A 159 -6.44 -5.83 9.14
C THR A 159 -5.44 -4.95 8.38
N ILE A 160 -5.89 -4.32 7.31
CA ILE A 160 -5.14 -3.28 6.61
C ILE A 160 -5.85 -1.94 6.85
N ARG A 161 -5.12 -0.99 7.44
CA ARG A 161 -5.58 0.38 7.67
C ARG A 161 -4.76 1.33 6.83
N VAL A 162 -5.41 2.08 5.95
CA VAL A 162 -4.79 3.08 5.08
C VAL A 162 -5.58 4.36 5.22
N GLY A 163 -5.05 5.30 6.03
CA GLY A 163 -5.76 6.52 6.38
C GLY A 163 -7.07 6.20 7.07
N GLU A 164 -8.19 6.62 6.46
CA GLU A 164 -9.54 6.38 6.98
C GLU A 164 -10.11 5.02 6.57
N ARG A 165 -9.50 4.34 5.58
CA ARG A 165 -9.96 3.03 5.10
C ARG A 165 -9.43 1.94 6.02
N SER A 166 -10.29 1.00 6.40
CA SER A 166 -9.92 -0.13 7.26
C SER A 166 -10.67 -1.38 6.84
N ASN A 167 -9.96 -2.35 6.26
CA ASN A 167 -10.54 -3.63 5.85
C ASN A 167 -9.95 -4.77 6.67
N THR A 168 -10.80 -5.73 7.06
CA THR A 168 -10.39 -6.94 7.78
C THR A 168 -10.71 -8.17 6.96
N PHE A 169 -9.76 -9.11 6.96
CA PHE A 169 -9.79 -10.31 6.14
C PHE A 169 -9.37 -11.52 6.98
N PHE A 170 -9.74 -12.71 6.52
CA PHE A 170 -9.23 -13.96 7.02
C PHE A 170 -8.22 -14.55 6.03
N TYR A 171 -7.02 -14.84 6.52
CA TYR A 171 -5.96 -15.51 5.76
C TYR A 171 -5.85 -16.96 6.19
N SER A 172 -6.18 -17.89 5.29
CA SER A 172 -6.20 -19.33 5.57
C SER A 172 -4.81 -19.94 5.56
N ARG A 173 -4.70 -21.17 6.10
CA ARG A 173 -3.47 -21.97 6.04
C ARG A 173 -3.12 -22.46 4.62
N GLU A 174 -4.05 -22.35 3.68
CA GLU A 174 -3.86 -22.73 2.27
C GLU A 174 -3.50 -21.52 1.40
N GLY A 175 -3.13 -20.39 1.99
CA GLY A 175 -2.72 -19.21 1.24
C GLY A 175 -3.87 -18.38 0.65
N LYS A 176 -5.12 -18.63 1.05
CA LYS A 176 -6.30 -17.91 0.54
C LYS A 176 -6.71 -16.75 1.44
N ILE A 177 -7.21 -15.68 0.82
CA ILE A 177 -7.68 -14.46 1.50
C ILE A 177 -9.18 -14.35 1.34
N TYR A 178 -9.89 -14.12 2.44
CA TYR A 178 -11.34 -13.95 2.45
C TYR A 178 -11.72 -12.65 3.11
N ALA A 179 -12.68 -11.94 2.54
CA ALA A 179 -13.31 -10.83 3.23
C ALA A 179 -13.95 -11.32 4.54
N LYS A 180 -13.84 -10.53 5.62
CA LYS A 180 -14.40 -10.92 6.91
C LYS A 180 -15.90 -11.21 6.82
N GLN A 181 -16.65 -10.43 6.04
CA GLN A 181 -18.09 -10.62 5.88
C GLN A 181 -18.42 -11.97 5.22
N ASP A 182 -17.66 -12.37 4.20
CA ASP A 182 -17.83 -13.66 3.52
C ASP A 182 -17.50 -14.82 4.46
N TYR A 183 -16.39 -14.70 5.20
CA TYR A 183 -16.00 -15.66 6.22
C TYR A 183 -17.09 -15.81 7.30
N ASP A 184 -17.57 -14.70 7.87
CA ASP A 184 -18.57 -14.71 8.93
C ASP A 184 -19.90 -15.33 8.47
N ASN A 185 -20.32 -15.02 7.25
CA ASN A 185 -21.51 -15.62 6.63
C ASN A 185 -21.37 -17.13 6.51
N CYS A 186 -20.24 -17.61 6.01
CA CYS A 186 -19.97 -19.05 5.87
C CYS A 186 -19.89 -19.73 7.22
N TYR A 187 -19.21 -19.12 8.18
CA TYR A 187 -19.09 -19.66 9.53
C TYR A 187 -20.46 -19.78 10.23
N ARG A 188 -21.35 -18.81 10.03
CA ARG A 188 -22.73 -18.85 10.52
C ARG A 188 -23.53 -20.00 9.92
N ILE A 189 -23.40 -20.26 8.61
CA ILE A 189 -24.05 -21.39 7.93
C ILE A 189 -23.51 -22.72 8.48
N TYR A 190 -22.18 -22.81 8.63
CA TYR A 190 -21.53 -23.99 9.19
C TYR A 190 -22.01 -24.31 10.61
N ARG A 191 -22.14 -23.30 11.48
CA ARG A 191 -22.66 -23.48 12.84
C ARG A 191 -24.09 -24.02 12.88
N LYS A 192 -24.88 -23.83 11.83
CA LYS A 192 -26.24 -24.39 11.69
C LYS A 192 -26.24 -25.85 11.18
N GLY A 193 -25.08 -26.50 11.14
CA GLY A 193 -24.95 -27.89 10.67
C GLY A 193 -25.10 -28.06 9.16
N LYS A 194 -25.11 -26.95 8.41
CA LYS A 194 -25.21 -26.96 6.95
C LYS A 194 -23.82 -26.94 6.33
N GLN A 195 -23.71 -27.48 5.11
CA GLN A 195 -22.51 -27.29 4.31
C GLN A 195 -22.37 -25.80 3.98
N ALA A 196 -21.29 -25.19 4.44
CA ALA A 196 -20.93 -23.83 4.10
C ALA A 196 -19.93 -23.87 2.95
N VAL A 197 -20.25 -23.17 1.88
CA VAL A 197 -19.36 -22.95 0.73
C VAL A 197 -19.14 -21.45 0.66
N LEU A 198 -17.89 -21.02 0.56
CA LEU A 198 -17.59 -19.62 0.31
C LEU A 198 -18.10 -19.25 -1.09
N PRO A 199 -18.61 -18.04 -1.29
CA PRO A 199 -19.02 -17.61 -2.61
C PRO A 199 -17.79 -17.70 -3.56
N TYR A 200 -18.07 -17.96 -4.83
CA TYR A 200 -17.08 -18.00 -5.93
C TYR A 200 -16.20 -19.26 -6.09
N GLY A 201 -16.61 -20.41 -5.53
CA GLY A 201 -15.94 -21.68 -5.82
C GLY A 201 -14.61 -21.86 -5.09
N ALA A 202 -14.34 -21.03 -4.08
CA ALA A 202 -13.23 -21.20 -3.16
C ALA A 202 -13.48 -22.45 -2.28
N ASP A 203 -13.02 -23.60 -2.77
CA ASP A 203 -13.16 -24.87 -2.07
C ASP A 203 -12.42 -24.86 -0.73
N TYR A 204 -13.12 -25.41 0.27
CA TYR A 204 -12.71 -25.77 1.64
C TYR A 204 -12.29 -24.65 2.61
N MET A 205 -13.27 -24.20 3.40
CA MET A 205 -13.01 -23.86 4.81
C MET A 205 -12.63 -25.14 5.56
N ASP A 206 -11.40 -25.21 6.07
CA ASP A 206 -10.88 -26.28 6.94
C ASP A 206 -11.51 -26.24 8.35
N LEU A 207 -12.84 -26.06 8.43
CA LEU A 207 -13.64 -26.22 9.63
C LEU A 207 -13.90 -27.71 9.95
N ARG A 208 -13.67 -28.61 8.98
CA ARG A 208 -13.93 -30.05 9.12
C ARG A 208 -12.98 -30.76 10.08
N ARG A 209 -11.73 -30.29 10.27
CA ARG A 209 -10.77 -30.98 11.15
C ARG A 209 -11.07 -30.88 12.64
N ALA A 210 -11.94 -29.97 13.08
CA ALA A 210 -12.32 -29.85 14.50
C ALA A 210 -13.26 -30.97 14.99
N ARG A 211 -13.93 -31.73 14.11
CA ARG A 211 -14.82 -32.85 14.49
C ARG A 211 -14.26 -34.24 14.22
N ALA A 212 -13.31 -34.38 13.29
CA ALA A 212 -12.75 -35.70 12.95
C ALA A 212 -11.95 -36.35 14.12
N GLY A 213 -11.55 -35.56 15.13
CA GLY A 213 -10.88 -36.05 16.33
C GLY A 213 -11.80 -36.34 17.54
N ARG A 214 -13.13 -36.23 17.44
CA ARG A 214 -14.06 -36.49 18.56
C ARG A 214 -15.17 -37.50 18.26
N ARG A 215 -14.91 -38.45 17.36
CA ARG A 215 -15.75 -39.65 17.21
C ARG A 215 -14.85 -40.84 16.95
N LYS A 216 -14.49 -41.53 18.02
CA LYS A 216 -14.24 -42.99 18.13
C LYS A 216 -13.38 -43.29 19.35
N VAL A 217 -13.99 -43.23 20.53
CA VAL A 217 -13.88 -44.25 21.58
C VAL A 217 -15.23 -44.18 22.31
N TRP A 218 -15.77 -45.31 22.73
CA TRP A 218 -17.12 -45.53 23.29
C TRP A 218 -18.19 -45.80 22.23
N GLU A 219 -18.09 -46.99 21.64
CA GLU A 219 -19.11 -48.04 21.80
C GLU A 219 -18.51 -49.39 21.34
N SER A 220 -18.31 -50.28 22.33
CA SER A 220 -18.35 -51.75 22.23
C SER A 220 -17.16 -52.52 21.65
N ALA A 221 -16.22 -52.90 22.53
CA ALA A 221 -15.93 -54.29 22.91
C ALA A 221 -15.22 -54.30 24.27
#